data_AF-A0A7N2MIF0-F1
#
_entry.id   AF-A0A7N2MIF0-F1
#
_cell.length_a   1.000
_cell.length_b   1.000
_cell.length_c   1.000
_cell.angle_alpha   90.00
_cell.angle_beta   90.00
_cell.angle_gamma   90.00
#
_symmetry.space_group_name_H-M   'P 1'
#
loop_
_entity.id
_entity.type
_entity.pdbx_description
1 polymer ?
#
loop_
_entity_poly.entity_id
_entity_poly.type
_entity_poly.pdbx_seq_one_letter_code
_entity_poly.pdbx_strand_id
1 'polypeptide(L)'
;MRQTKLILQSNVEMLRHVVELYSPEMFQMFQDEYMKIADCTIYKANKSDTITEYKVKYSQRIQEHLVKYEASNTSVECSCKKFSFVGILCAHALKVLEHKNVKRLSVHYVLKRWTQDAKASSIKDHHGIDIKSNAQESIGKHYSYLSHNAREISILAAENKIMIKTKPTVGRPKRRLKSALEKKNGKWVSPYSLKVKWALKLKGIQYQYVEEDLQNKSPMLLQYNPVYKKIPVLVHDDKPLAESVIILEYIDEVWKQNPLLPIDPYERAKARFWAKFVDDKCVPALMAAFSKRGEEQERAVKEAHENLKILESGLEGKRFFGGETIGFVDIAAGWIGYSAQMTGEIIGIKLIDAETMPLLDSWFQDFLGIPLIKECLPPQDKLLEYIKELHKKICVPALMAAFSKKGEEQERAVKEACENLKILESGLEGKRFIGGETIGFVDIAAGWIGCWAQMTEEIIGIKLIDAETMPLLDSWFQDFLGIPLIKECMRPQDKLLEHSKELHKILTAALT
;
A
#
# COMPACT_ATOMS: atom_id res chain seq x y z
N MET A 1 4.30 14.13 -32.58
CA MET A 1 5.05 12.98 -32.01
C MET A 1 6.46 13.00 -32.57
N ARG A 2 7.48 13.26 -31.75
CA ARG A 2 8.88 13.06 -32.17
C ARG A 2 9.12 11.55 -32.24
N GLN A 3 9.38 11.00 -33.42
CA GLN A 3 9.89 9.63 -33.55
C GLN A 3 11.30 9.60 -32.94
N THR A 4 11.43 9.03 -31.75
CA THR A 4 12.74 8.70 -31.20
C THR A 4 13.31 7.57 -32.03
N LYS A 5 14.33 7.86 -32.86
CA LYS A 5 15.02 6.86 -33.67
C LYS A 5 15.65 5.83 -32.73
N LEU A 6 15.23 4.57 -32.80
CA LEU A 6 15.83 3.48 -32.01
C LEU A 6 17.30 3.32 -32.40
N ILE A 7 18.19 3.37 -31.42
CA ILE A 7 19.63 3.24 -31.62
C ILE A 7 20.04 1.82 -31.22
N LEU A 8 20.68 1.11 -32.14
CA LEU A 8 21.34 -0.16 -31.88
C LEU A 8 22.59 0.11 -31.02
N GLN A 9 22.60 -0.38 -29.78
CA GLN A 9 23.76 -0.33 -28.88
C GLN A 9 24.88 -1.26 -29.35
N SER A 10 24.57 -2.25 -30.19
CA SER A 10 25.55 -3.12 -30.84
C SER A 10 25.06 -3.55 -32.22
N ASN A 11 25.94 -3.57 -33.21
CA ASN A 11 25.62 -3.97 -34.59
C ASN A 11 25.70 -5.49 -34.76
N VAL A 12 24.79 -6.23 -34.11
CA VAL A 12 24.69 -7.68 -34.20
C VAL A 12 23.41 -8.13 -34.89
N GLU A 13 23.49 -9.25 -35.61
CA GLU A 13 22.39 -9.75 -36.45
C GLU A 13 21.10 -10.04 -35.65
N MET A 14 21.23 -10.53 -34.41
CA MET A 14 20.10 -10.73 -33.51
C MET A 14 19.35 -9.42 -33.22
N LEU A 15 20.05 -8.34 -32.89
CA LEU A 15 19.42 -7.06 -32.58
C LEU A 15 18.82 -6.40 -33.82
N ARG A 16 19.48 -6.51 -34.98
CA ARG A 16 18.90 -6.06 -36.27
C ARG A 16 17.64 -6.81 -36.64
N HIS A 17 17.58 -8.10 -36.32
CA HIS A 17 16.37 -8.89 -36.55
C HIS A 17 15.25 -8.51 -35.57
N VAL A 18 15.56 -8.36 -34.27
CA VAL A 18 14.53 -8.12 -33.25
C VAL A 18 14.01 -6.67 -33.29
N VAL A 19 14.80 -5.69 -33.73
CA VAL A 19 14.34 -4.29 -33.87
C VAL A 19 13.23 -4.13 -34.91
N GLU A 20 13.18 -5.00 -35.90
CA GLU A 20 12.09 -5.03 -36.90
C GLU A 20 10.83 -5.72 -36.36
N LEU A 21 10.97 -6.56 -35.33
CA LEU A 21 9.89 -7.35 -34.77
C LEU A 21 9.22 -6.68 -33.57
N TYR A 22 9.99 -6.14 -32.64
CA TYR A 22 9.51 -5.64 -31.34
C TYR A 22 9.13 -4.17 -31.36
N SER A 23 8.15 -3.79 -30.52
CA SER A 23 7.88 -2.39 -30.22
C SER A 23 9.14 -1.69 -29.68
N PRO A 24 9.28 -0.36 -29.82
CA PRO A 24 10.46 0.38 -29.38
C PRO A 24 10.88 0.11 -27.92
N GLU A 25 9.92 0.05 -27.01
CA GLU A 25 10.15 -0.18 -25.58
C GLU A 25 10.59 -1.62 -25.31
N MET A 26 9.96 -2.58 -25.98
CA MET A 26 10.29 -4.00 -25.86
C MET A 26 11.64 -4.32 -26.47
N PHE A 27 11.98 -3.66 -27.59
CA PHE A 27 13.30 -3.73 -28.19
C PHE A 27 14.36 -3.20 -27.21
N GLN A 28 14.12 -2.09 -26.52
CA GLN A 28 15.07 -1.58 -25.52
C GLN A 28 15.29 -2.59 -24.39
N MET A 29 14.22 -3.20 -23.84
CA MET A 29 14.34 -4.22 -22.81
C MET A 29 15.10 -5.48 -23.29
N PHE A 30 14.85 -5.90 -24.53
CA PHE A 30 15.58 -7.02 -25.14
C PHE A 30 17.05 -6.66 -25.34
N GLN A 31 17.32 -5.45 -25.84
CA GLN A 31 18.66 -4.94 -26.06
C GLN A 31 19.45 -4.84 -24.75
N ASP A 32 18.87 -4.30 -23.67
CA ASP A 32 19.49 -4.25 -22.35
C ASP A 32 19.80 -5.66 -21.81
N GLU A 33 18.91 -6.62 -22.03
CA GLU A 33 19.14 -8.01 -21.64
C GLU A 33 20.19 -8.71 -22.50
N TYR A 34 20.27 -8.35 -23.78
CA TYR A 34 21.29 -8.84 -24.71
C TYR A 34 22.67 -8.29 -24.35
N MET A 35 22.80 -7.01 -23.96
CA MET A 35 24.08 -6.45 -23.57
C MET A 35 24.69 -7.13 -22.33
N LYS A 36 23.84 -7.66 -21.43
CA LYS A 36 24.27 -8.42 -20.24
C LYS A 36 24.92 -9.77 -20.55
N ILE A 37 24.85 -10.27 -21.79
CA ILE A 37 25.51 -11.53 -22.16
C ILE A 37 27.03 -11.44 -22.12
N ALA A 38 27.59 -10.22 -22.24
CA ALA A 38 29.03 -9.97 -22.11
C ALA A 38 29.55 -10.34 -20.72
N ASP A 39 28.72 -10.12 -19.68
CA ASP A 39 29.03 -10.44 -18.29
C ASP A 39 28.67 -11.89 -17.92
N CYS A 40 28.23 -12.71 -18.87
CA CYS A 40 27.86 -14.10 -18.63
C CYS A 40 28.99 -15.07 -19.02
N THR A 41 29.31 -15.98 -18.11
CA THR A 41 30.18 -17.14 -18.37
C THR A 41 29.33 -18.38 -18.59
N ILE A 42 29.73 -19.21 -19.55
CA ILE A 42 28.99 -20.40 -19.99
C ILE A 42 29.87 -21.64 -19.91
N TYR A 43 29.32 -22.72 -19.35
CA TYR A 43 29.96 -24.03 -19.26
C TYR A 43 28.99 -25.08 -19.77
N LYS A 44 29.46 -26.00 -20.60
CA LYS A 44 28.65 -27.14 -21.03
C LYS A 44 28.56 -28.14 -19.88
N ALA A 45 27.35 -28.45 -19.43
CA ALA A 45 27.10 -29.33 -18.28
C ALA A 45 26.85 -30.77 -18.72
N ASN A 46 25.91 -30.97 -19.64
CA ASN A 46 25.55 -32.30 -20.13
C ASN A 46 25.09 -32.23 -21.59
N LYS A 47 25.12 -33.36 -22.30
CA LYS A 47 24.52 -33.49 -23.63
C LYS A 47 23.81 -34.82 -23.72
N SER A 48 22.49 -34.76 -23.90
CA SER A 48 21.65 -35.88 -24.36
C SER A 48 21.56 -35.86 -25.89
N ASP A 49 20.94 -36.88 -26.49
CA ASP A 49 20.81 -37.00 -27.95
C ASP A 49 20.06 -35.82 -28.59
N THR A 50 19.09 -35.23 -27.88
CA THR A 50 18.25 -34.13 -28.38
C THR A 50 18.52 -32.79 -27.70
N ILE A 51 18.92 -32.79 -26.43
CA ILE A 51 19.06 -31.58 -25.60
C ILE A 51 20.50 -31.43 -25.10
N THR A 52 21.10 -30.25 -25.32
CA THR A 52 22.36 -29.84 -24.69
C THR A 52 22.09 -28.95 -23.48
N GLU A 53 22.66 -29.28 -22.34
CA GLU A 53 22.53 -28.51 -21.10
C GLU A 53 23.78 -27.66 -20.83
N TYR A 54 23.55 -26.42 -20.46
CA TYR A 54 24.57 -25.43 -20.14
C TYR A 54 24.35 -24.87 -18.75
N LYS A 55 25.43 -24.59 -18.04
CA LYS A 55 25.45 -23.77 -16.84
C LYS A 55 25.91 -22.37 -17.22
N VAL A 56 25.10 -21.37 -16.93
CA VAL A 56 25.42 -19.97 -17.20
C VAL A 56 25.37 -19.19 -15.91
N LYS A 57 26.38 -18.37 -15.65
CA LYS A 57 26.43 -17.50 -14.47
C LYS A 57 26.98 -16.13 -14.85
N TYR A 58 26.57 -15.10 -14.10
CA TYR A 58 27.22 -13.80 -14.18
C TYR A 58 28.62 -13.86 -13.59
N SER A 59 29.59 -13.18 -14.22
CA SER A 59 31.00 -13.19 -13.80
C SER A 59 31.20 -12.77 -12.33
N GLN A 60 30.31 -11.93 -11.78
CA GLN A 60 30.36 -11.44 -10.39
C GLN A 60 29.44 -12.20 -9.41
N ARG A 61 28.71 -13.23 -9.84
CA ARG A 61 27.75 -13.97 -8.98
C ARG A 61 28.10 -15.45 -8.89
N ILE A 62 27.87 -16.02 -7.71
CA ILE A 62 28.07 -17.45 -7.43
C ILE A 62 26.94 -18.30 -8.03
N GLN A 63 25.74 -17.73 -8.19
CA GLN A 63 24.56 -18.46 -8.63
C GLN A 63 24.66 -18.87 -10.11
N GLU A 64 24.54 -20.18 -10.36
CA GLU A 64 24.49 -20.76 -11.70
C GLU A 64 23.04 -21.04 -12.13
N HIS A 65 22.74 -20.80 -13.40
CA HIS A 65 21.48 -21.17 -14.02
C HIS A 65 21.69 -22.28 -15.05
N LEU A 66 20.91 -23.34 -14.90
CA LEU A 66 20.82 -24.38 -15.92
C LEU A 66 19.99 -23.86 -17.11
N VAL A 67 20.53 -24.02 -18.31
CA VAL A 67 19.91 -23.64 -19.58
C VAL A 67 19.93 -24.86 -20.50
N LYS A 68 18.75 -25.29 -20.93
CA LYS A 68 18.55 -26.40 -21.86
C LYS A 68 18.40 -25.84 -23.27
N TYR A 69 19.14 -26.38 -24.23
CA TYR A 69 19.06 -26.02 -25.64
C TYR A 69 18.77 -27.24 -26.49
N GLU A 70 17.71 -27.16 -27.29
CA GLU A 70 17.31 -28.20 -28.23
C GLU A 70 17.61 -27.72 -29.66
N ALA A 71 18.44 -28.49 -30.38
CA ALA A 71 18.93 -28.09 -31.69
C ALA A 71 17.88 -28.24 -32.80
N SER A 72 16.95 -29.19 -32.66
CA SER A 72 15.94 -29.52 -33.69
C SER A 72 14.96 -28.38 -33.96
N ASN A 73 14.64 -27.58 -32.94
CA ASN A 73 13.69 -26.48 -33.00
C ASN A 73 14.28 -25.14 -32.52
N THR A 74 15.61 -25.10 -32.34
CA THR A 74 16.35 -23.94 -31.80
C THR A 74 15.75 -23.37 -30.52
N SER A 75 15.13 -24.22 -29.71
CA SER A 75 14.51 -23.82 -28.44
C SER A 75 15.55 -23.77 -27.31
N VAL A 76 15.37 -22.81 -26.43
CA VAL A 76 16.15 -22.59 -25.22
C VAL A 76 15.22 -22.41 -24.01
N GLU A 77 15.51 -23.10 -22.92
CA GLU A 77 14.78 -22.98 -21.66
C GLU A 77 15.76 -22.73 -20.52
N CYS A 78 15.53 -21.68 -19.73
CA CYS A 78 16.38 -21.33 -18.59
C CYS A 78 15.66 -21.54 -17.26
N SER A 79 16.37 -22.11 -16.29
CA SER A 79 15.92 -22.28 -14.89
C SER A 79 15.53 -20.99 -14.18
N CYS A 80 15.97 -19.81 -14.64
CA CYS A 80 15.52 -18.53 -14.10
C CYS A 80 14.07 -18.17 -14.48
N LYS A 81 13.47 -18.90 -15.44
CA LYS A 81 12.07 -18.76 -15.88
C LYS A 81 11.65 -17.35 -16.33
N LYS A 82 12.58 -16.45 -16.63
CA LYS A 82 12.30 -15.07 -17.06
C LYS A 82 11.39 -15.01 -18.30
N PHE A 83 11.57 -15.90 -19.27
CA PHE A 83 10.66 -15.98 -20.41
C PHE A 83 9.25 -16.41 -19.99
N SER A 84 9.10 -17.34 -19.04
CA SER A 84 7.77 -17.77 -18.58
C SER A 84 7.02 -16.67 -17.83
N PHE A 85 7.72 -15.85 -17.03
CA PHE A 85 7.10 -14.80 -16.22
C PHE A 85 6.98 -13.46 -16.94
N VAL A 86 8.07 -13.04 -17.60
CA VAL A 86 8.14 -11.75 -18.28
C VAL A 86 7.77 -11.92 -19.74
N GLY A 87 8.26 -12.98 -20.40
CA GLY A 87 8.09 -13.24 -21.83
C GLY A 87 9.34 -12.95 -22.67
N ILE A 88 10.39 -12.32 -22.11
CA ILE A 88 11.65 -11.99 -22.80
C ILE A 88 12.67 -13.05 -22.41
N LEU A 89 13.48 -13.53 -23.36
CA LEU A 89 14.60 -14.40 -23.04
C LEU A 89 15.60 -13.68 -22.11
N CYS A 90 15.98 -14.33 -21.02
CA CYS A 90 17.03 -13.82 -20.12
C CYS A 90 18.40 -13.83 -20.79
N ALA A 91 19.33 -13.05 -20.24
CA ALA A 91 20.74 -13.03 -20.66
C ALA A 91 21.36 -14.44 -20.68
N HIS A 92 21.00 -15.32 -19.74
CA HIS A 92 21.49 -16.70 -19.73
C HIS A 92 21.10 -17.50 -20.97
N ALA A 93 19.85 -17.37 -21.41
CA ALA A 93 19.32 -18.04 -22.60
C ALA A 93 19.90 -17.42 -23.87
N LEU A 94 19.98 -16.08 -23.91
CA LEU A 94 20.61 -15.35 -25.01
C LEU A 94 22.10 -15.70 -25.16
N LYS A 95 22.81 -15.92 -24.04
CA LYS A 95 24.22 -16.36 -24.04
C LYS A 95 24.38 -17.75 -24.67
N VAL A 96 23.45 -18.67 -24.41
CA VAL A 96 23.47 -19.99 -25.05
C VAL A 96 23.15 -19.89 -26.54
N LEU A 97 22.20 -19.04 -26.94
CA LEU A 97 21.90 -18.80 -28.36
C LEU A 97 23.10 -18.20 -29.10
N GLU A 98 23.79 -17.22 -28.50
CA GLU A 98 25.05 -16.66 -29.00
C GLU A 98 26.11 -17.75 -29.15
N HIS A 99 26.34 -18.55 -28.10
CA HIS A 99 27.31 -19.66 -28.12
C HIS A 99 26.96 -20.72 -29.18
N LYS A 100 25.69 -20.91 -29.50
CA LYS A 100 25.21 -21.81 -30.57
C LYS A 100 25.17 -21.14 -31.95
N ASN A 101 25.64 -19.90 -32.05
CA ASN A 101 25.63 -19.09 -33.28
C ASN A 101 24.23 -18.94 -33.90
N VAL A 102 23.20 -18.92 -33.05
CA VAL A 102 21.83 -18.65 -33.47
C VAL A 102 21.71 -17.14 -33.67
N LYS A 103 21.48 -16.71 -34.91
CA LYS A 103 21.49 -15.29 -35.29
C LYS A 103 20.11 -14.65 -35.34
N ARG A 104 19.06 -15.47 -35.37
CA ARG A 104 17.67 -15.03 -35.44
C ARG A 104 16.88 -15.65 -34.30
N LEU A 105 16.05 -14.85 -33.68
CA LEU A 105 15.16 -15.27 -32.62
C LEU A 105 14.01 -16.07 -33.23
N SER A 106 13.76 -17.28 -32.72
CA SER A 106 12.63 -18.06 -33.20
C SER A 106 11.30 -17.41 -32.87
N VAL A 107 10.30 -17.59 -33.75
CA VAL A 107 8.97 -16.98 -33.66
C VAL A 107 8.23 -17.35 -32.37
N HIS A 108 8.50 -18.51 -31.78
CA HIS A 108 7.88 -18.93 -30.52
C HIS A 108 8.37 -18.13 -29.30
N TYR A 109 9.46 -17.35 -29.44
CA TYR A 109 9.91 -16.37 -28.44
C TYR A 109 9.46 -14.94 -28.74
N VAL A 110 8.70 -14.73 -29.82
CA VAL A 110 8.17 -13.43 -30.23
C VAL A 110 6.68 -13.40 -29.90
N LEU A 111 6.37 -12.85 -28.72
CA LEU A 111 4.98 -12.78 -28.26
C LEU A 111 4.22 -11.67 -28.98
N LYS A 112 3.04 -11.97 -29.52
CA LYS A 112 2.20 -11.02 -30.28
C LYS A 112 1.96 -9.69 -29.54
N ARG A 113 1.85 -9.72 -28.21
CA ARG A 113 1.68 -8.52 -27.37
C ARG A 113 2.86 -7.54 -27.45
N TRP A 114 3.99 -7.92 -28.02
CA TRP A 114 5.25 -7.17 -28.02
C TRP A 114 5.75 -6.78 -29.39
N THR A 115 5.04 -7.17 -30.44
CA THR A 115 5.43 -6.85 -31.80
C THR A 115 5.08 -5.40 -32.15
N GLN A 116 5.74 -4.83 -33.17
CA GLN A 116 5.39 -3.49 -33.68
C GLN A 116 3.94 -3.43 -34.17
N ASP A 117 3.46 -4.54 -34.72
CA ASP A 117 2.09 -4.72 -35.22
C ASP A 117 1.10 -5.17 -34.13
N ALA A 118 1.45 -5.10 -32.84
CA ALA A 118 0.57 -5.53 -31.75
C ALA A 118 -0.80 -4.84 -31.75
N LYS A 119 -0.91 -3.66 -32.40
CA LYS A 119 -2.15 -2.89 -32.58
C LYS A 119 -2.76 -2.98 -34.00
N ALA A 120 -2.08 -3.63 -34.95
CA ALA A 120 -2.45 -3.64 -36.37
C ALA A 120 -3.42 -4.78 -36.74
N SER A 121 -3.63 -5.77 -35.88
CA SER A 121 -4.63 -6.82 -36.09
C SER A 121 -5.77 -6.71 -35.08
N SER A 122 -6.97 -7.12 -35.51
CA SER A 122 -8.11 -7.31 -34.63
C SER A 122 -7.74 -8.28 -33.50
N ILE A 123 -8.01 -7.86 -32.27
CA ILE A 123 -7.72 -8.66 -31.07
C ILE A 123 -8.82 -9.71 -31.01
N LYS A 124 -8.51 -11.00 -31.14
CA LYS A 124 -9.51 -12.06 -30.99
C LYS A 124 -9.51 -12.58 -29.56
N ASP A 125 -10.70 -12.84 -29.00
CA ASP A 125 -10.81 -13.52 -27.70
C ASP A 125 -10.47 -15.02 -27.82
N HIS A 126 -10.55 -15.74 -26.69
CA HIS A 126 -10.28 -17.17 -26.60
C HIS A 126 -11.29 -18.05 -27.35
N HIS A 127 -12.40 -17.44 -27.84
CA HIS A 127 -13.39 -18.06 -28.70
C HIS A 127 -13.22 -17.67 -30.18
N GLY A 128 -12.19 -16.88 -30.52
CA GLY A 128 -11.88 -16.47 -31.89
C GLY A 128 -12.68 -15.26 -32.39
N ILE A 129 -13.36 -14.53 -31.50
CA ILE A 129 -14.23 -13.39 -31.82
C ILE A 129 -13.42 -12.09 -31.84
N ASP A 130 -13.54 -11.30 -32.92
CA ASP A 130 -12.88 -10.00 -33.06
C ASP A 130 -13.39 -8.95 -32.06
N ILE A 131 -12.53 -8.55 -31.12
CA ILE A 131 -12.70 -7.45 -30.19
C ILE A 131 -12.44 -6.14 -30.94
N LYS A 132 -13.51 -5.44 -31.29
CA LYS A 132 -13.43 -4.05 -31.78
C LYS A 132 -13.11 -3.14 -30.58
N SER A 133 -11.89 -2.61 -30.47
CA SER A 133 -11.56 -1.64 -29.41
C SER A 133 -11.44 -0.22 -29.94
N ASN A 134 -12.11 0.73 -29.29
CA ASN A 134 -11.94 2.17 -29.51
C ASN A 134 -10.77 2.71 -28.64
N ALA A 135 -10.04 3.72 -29.12
CA ALA A 135 -8.79 4.20 -28.52
C ALA A 135 -8.93 4.70 -27.06
N GLN A 136 -10.14 5.05 -26.62
CA GLN A 136 -10.45 5.45 -25.24
C GLN A 136 -10.46 4.28 -24.22
N GLU A 137 -10.75 3.04 -24.62
CA GLU A 137 -10.68 1.87 -23.72
C GLU A 137 -9.24 1.44 -23.41
N SER A 138 -8.28 1.79 -24.28
CA SER A 138 -6.87 1.40 -24.18
C SER A 138 -6.11 2.21 -23.12
N ILE A 139 -6.47 3.49 -22.95
CA ILE A 139 -5.92 4.37 -21.89
C ILE A 139 -6.32 3.86 -20.51
N GLY A 140 -7.56 3.39 -20.33
CA GLY A 140 -8.03 2.80 -19.07
C GLY A 140 -7.25 1.55 -18.65
N LYS A 141 -6.82 0.73 -19.62
CA LYS A 141 -6.00 -0.46 -19.35
C LYS A 141 -4.54 -0.12 -19.03
N HIS A 142 -3.98 0.91 -19.66
CA HIS A 142 -2.62 1.40 -19.38
C HIS A 142 -2.53 2.10 -18.01
N TYR A 143 -3.53 2.92 -17.67
CA TYR A 143 -3.69 3.51 -16.34
C TYR A 143 -3.89 2.43 -15.27
N SER A 144 -4.64 1.37 -15.56
CA SER A 144 -4.83 0.22 -14.66
C SER A 144 -3.51 -0.53 -14.38
N TYR A 145 -2.62 -0.67 -15.37
CA TYR A 145 -1.32 -1.31 -15.21
C TYR A 145 -0.29 -0.46 -14.43
N LEU A 146 -0.20 0.84 -14.73
CA LEU A 146 0.67 1.77 -13.98
C LEU A 146 0.14 2.02 -12.56
N SER A 147 -1.18 2.09 -12.38
CA SER A 147 -1.83 2.16 -11.07
C SER A 147 -1.63 0.87 -10.28
N HIS A 148 -1.56 -0.31 -10.92
CA HIS A 148 -1.24 -1.57 -10.23
C HIS A 148 0.18 -1.55 -9.64
N ASN A 149 1.16 -1.03 -10.37
CA ASN A 149 2.55 -0.91 -9.88
C ASN A 149 2.70 0.18 -8.80
N ALA A 150 2.01 1.32 -8.95
CA ALA A 150 1.96 2.36 -7.91
C ALA A 150 1.22 1.87 -6.65
N ARG A 151 0.18 1.03 -6.82
CA ARG A 151 -0.57 0.39 -5.73
C ARG A 151 0.25 -0.68 -5.02
N GLU A 152 1.06 -1.49 -5.71
CA GLU A 152 2.01 -2.41 -5.06
C GLU A 152 3.05 -1.66 -4.21
N ILE A 153 3.55 -0.51 -4.68
CA ILE A 153 4.50 0.35 -3.94
C ILE A 153 3.82 1.10 -2.77
N SER A 154 2.56 1.52 -2.94
CA SER A 154 1.79 2.21 -1.89
C SER A 154 1.25 1.22 -0.84
N ILE A 155 0.93 0.00 -1.26
CA ILE A 155 0.63 -1.13 -0.38
C ILE A 155 1.88 -1.41 0.47
N LEU A 156 3.09 -1.44 -0.10
CA LEU A 156 4.36 -1.58 0.66
C LEU A 156 4.56 -0.50 1.75
N ALA A 157 3.96 0.69 1.60
CA ALA A 157 4.12 1.82 2.53
C ALA A 157 3.02 1.97 3.60
N ALA A 158 1.89 1.26 3.51
CA ALA A 158 0.76 1.42 4.45
C ALA A 158 0.72 0.29 5.50
N GLU A 159 1.11 0.62 6.73
CA GLU A 159 1.03 -0.26 7.90
C GLU A 159 -0.40 -0.26 8.50
N ASN A 160 -1.00 -1.45 8.74
CA ASN A 160 -1.68 -1.88 9.99
C ASN A 160 -2.80 -2.99 9.86
N LYS A 161 -3.04 -3.80 10.93
CA LYS A 161 -3.37 -5.27 10.98
C LYS A 161 -4.65 -5.74 11.80
N ILE A 162 -5.41 -6.84 11.43
CA ILE A 162 -6.00 -8.02 12.22
C ILE A 162 -6.06 -9.47 11.51
N MET A 163 -5.85 -10.64 12.20
CA MET A 163 -6.05 -12.04 11.67
C MET A 163 -7.39 -12.72 12.09
N ILE A 164 -7.97 -13.62 11.26
CA ILE A 164 -9.20 -14.39 11.56
C ILE A 164 -9.05 -15.89 11.22
N LYS A 165 -9.34 -16.79 12.18
CA LYS A 165 -9.39 -18.26 11.98
C LYS A 165 -10.84 -18.75 11.96
N THR A 166 -11.24 -19.64 11.06
CA THR A 166 -12.55 -20.33 11.14
C THR A 166 -12.35 -21.80 11.54
N LYS A 167 -13.30 -22.39 12.27
CA LYS A 167 -13.22 -23.81 12.70
C LYS A 167 -13.85 -24.75 11.65
N PRO A 168 -13.29 -25.96 11.43
CA PRO A 168 -13.91 -26.97 10.56
C PRO A 168 -15.20 -27.52 11.19
N THR A 169 -16.20 -27.81 10.36
CA THR A 169 -17.48 -28.39 10.78
C THR A 169 -17.52 -29.90 10.54
N VAL A 170 -17.31 -30.73 11.58
CA VAL A 170 -17.90 -32.08 11.70
C VAL A 170 -18.05 -32.44 13.20
N GLY A 171 -19.27 -32.78 13.65
CA GLY A 171 -19.52 -33.51 14.92
C GLY A 171 -19.97 -32.68 16.13
N ARG A 172 -20.99 -33.20 16.84
CA ARG A 172 -21.85 -32.58 17.88
C ARG A 172 -21.16 -32.21 19.24
N PRO A 173 -21.86 -31.49 20.16
CA PRO A 173 -21.34 -30.31 20.85
C PRO A 173 -20.66 -30.61 22.20
N LYS A 174 -19.66 -29.80 22.56
CA LYS A 174 -19.30 -29.57 23.97
C LYS A 174 -19.22 -28.08 24.29
N ARG A 175 -20.06 -27.71 25.25
CA ARG A 175 -20.18 -26.42 25.93
C ARG A 175 -18.80 -25.84 26.27
N ARG A 176 -18.56 -24.59 25.84
CA ARG A 176 -18.05 -23.49 26.69
C ARG A 176 -18.18 -22.18 25.90
N LEU A 177 -19.29 -21.50 26.15
CA LEU A 177 -19.47 -20.08 25.90
C LEU A 177 -19.03 -19.34 27.16
N LYS A 178 -18.42 -18.16 26.95
CA LYS A 178 -18.11 -17.05 27.88
C LYS A 178 -16.63 -16.84 28.24
N SER A 179 -16.30 -15.54 28.16
CA SER A 179 -15.14 -14.77 28.62
C SER A 179 -13.79 -14.95 27.90
N ALA A 180 -13.66 -14.27 26.75
CA ALA A 180 -12.43 -13.56 26.39
C ALA A 180 -12.72 -12.25 25.63
N LEU A 181 -13.90 -11.65 25.87
CA LEU A 181 -14.01 -10.20 25.88
C LEU A 181 -13.37 -9.76 27.20
N GLU A 182 -12.52 -8.73 27.11
CA GLU A 182 -11.85 -8.06 28.23
C GLU A 182 -10.68 -8.81 28.86
N LYS A 183 -9.47 -8.57 28.31
CA LYS A 183 -8.28 -8.39 29.17
C LYS A 183 -7.19 -7.54 28.49
N LYS A 184 -7.24 -6.26 28.87
CA LYS A 184 -6.16 -5.29 29.11
C LYS A 184 -5.19 -4.92 27.96
N ASN A 185 -5.22 -3.62 27.67
CA ASN A 185 -4.26 -2.77 26.94
C ASN A 185 -4.35 -2.86 25.42
N GLY A 186 -5.24 -2.03 24.85
CA GLY A 186 -5.64 -2.06 23.46
C GLY A 186 -4.55 -1.75 22.44
N LYS A 187 -4.76 -2.25 21.22
CA LYS A 187 -4.30 -1.70 19.94
C LYS A 187 -5.23 -2.19 18.81
N TRP A 188 -5.75 -1.23 18.04
CA TRP A 188 -7.08 -1.14 17.40
C TRP A 188 -7.31 -1.86 16.04
N VAL A 189 -8.58 -1.85 15.58
CA VAL A 189 -9.17 -2.64 14.48
C VAL A 189 -8.88 -2.05 13.08
N SER A 190 -8.08 -2.71 12.25
CA SER A 190 -7.81 -2.32 10.84
C SER A 190 -9.07 -2.25 9.97
N PRO A 191 -9.24 -1.22 9.10
CA PRO A 191 -10.40 -1.09 8.21
C PRO A 191 -10.53 -2.27 7.25
N TYR A 192 -9.41 -2.79 6.74
CA TYR A 192 -9.38 -3.99 5.90
C TYR A 192 -9.89 -5.23 6.62
N SER A 193 -9.65 -5.29 7.93
CA SER A 193 -10.13 -6.38 8.76
C SER A 193 -11.57 -6.22 9.21
N LEU A 194 -12.07 -4.98 9.33
CA LEU A 194 -13.50 -4.71 9.49
C LEU A 194 -14.30 -5.28 8.32
N LYS A 195 -13.82 -5.10 7.08
CA LYS A 195 -14.46 -5.71 5.88
C LYS A 195 -14.72 -7.20 6.09
N VAL A 196 -13.67 -7.95 6.47
CA VAL A 196 -13.76 -9.41 6.68
C VAL A 196 -14.65 -9.75 7.88
N LYS A 197 -14.53 -9.00 8.99
CA LYS A 197 -15.35 -9.20 10.20
C LYS A 197 -16.85 -9.01 9.90
N TRP A 198 -17.20 -7.97 9.13
CA TRP A 198 -18.57 -7.71 8.70
C TRP A 198 -19.09 -8.82 7.80
N ALA A 199 -18.34 -9.24 6.79
CA ALA A 199 -18.74 -10.32 5.89
C ALA A 199 -19.01 -11.64 6.64
N LEU A 200 -18.12 -12.01 7.57
CA LEU A 200 -18.31 -13.20 8.40
C LEU A 200 -19.56 -13.10 9.28
N LYS A 201 -19.79 -11.94 9.91
CA LYS A 201 -21.00 -11.70 10.72
C LYS A 201 -22.28 -11.75 9.90
N LEU A 202 -22.32 -11.08 8.74
CA LEU A 202 -23.49 -11.04 7.85
C LEU A 202 -23.84 -12.42 7.30
N LYS A 203 -22.85 -13.28 7.09
CA LYS A 203 -23.05 -14.68 6.69
C LYS A 203 -23.28 -15.65 7.85
N GLY A 204 -23.25 -15.16 9.09
CA GLY A 204 -23.42 -15.98 10.29
C GLY A 204 -22.29 -16.99 10.54
N ILE A 205 -21.11 -16.76 9.96
CA ILE A 205 -19.97 -17.68 10.03
C ILE A 205 -19.30 -17.55 11.40
N GLN A 206 -19.15 -18.68 12.09
CA GLN A 206 -18.43 -18.72 13.36
C GLN A 206 -16.92 -18.72 13.11
N TYR A 207 -16.21 -17.82 13.80
CA TYR A 207 -14.77 -17.67 13.67
C TYR A 207 -14.10 -17.41 15.02
N GLN A 208 -12.86 -17.83 15.15
CA GLN A 208 -11.94 -17.43 16.20
C GLN A 208 -11.14 -16.21 15.74
N TYR A 209 -11.30 -15.12 16.46
CA TYR A 209 -10.49 -13.92 16.28
C TYR A 209 -9.12 -14.12 16.91
N VAL A 210 -8.05 -13.75 16.19
CA VAL A 210 -6.70 -13.68 16.75
C VAL A 210 -6.18 -12.27 16.58
N GLU A 211 -6.02 -11.59 17.71
CA GLU A 211 -5.40 -10.28 17.76
C GLU A 211 -3.89 -10.40 17.49
N GLU A 212 -3.33 -9.43 16.80
CA GLU A 212 -1.96 -9.49 16.30
C GLU A 212 -1.24 -8.16 16.60
N ASP A 213 -0.14 -8.22 17.36
CA ASP A 213 0.67 -7.04 17.67
C ASP A 213 1.43 -6.58 16.42
N LEU A 214 1.15 -5.37 15.98
CA LEU A 214 1.73 -4.72 14.82
C LEU A 214 3.23 -4.48 14.89
N GLN A 215 3.69 -4.09 16.06
CA GLN A 215 5.06 -3.70 16.31
C GLN A 215 5.94 -4.95 16.43
N ASN A 216 5.37 -6.03 16.97
CA ASN A 216 6.03 -7.33 17.10
C ASN A 216 5.23 -8.42 16.38
N LYS A 217 5.45 -8.52 15.05
CA LYS A 217 4.81 -9.53 14.18
C LYS A 217 5.02 -10.94 14.71
N SER A 218 3.92 -11.67 14.93
CA SER A 218 3.96 -13.06 15.36
C SER A 218 4.59 -13.95 14.28
N PRO A 219 5.29 -15.03 14.67
CA PRO A 219 5.81 -16.02 13.71
C PRO A 219 4.72 -16.61 12.82
N MET A 220 3.51 -16.77 13.37
CA MET A 220 2.34 -17.29 12.66
C MET A 220 1.91 -16.37 11.51
N LEU A 221 1.89 -15.05 11.71
CA LEU A 221 1.63 -14.10 10.64
C LEU A 221 2.68 -14.21 9.52
N LEU A 222 3.96 -14.21 9.90
CA LEU A 222 5.06 -14.27 8.93
C LEU A 222 5.04 -15.58 8.13
N GLN A 223 4.56 -16.67 8.74
CA GLN A 223 4.36 -17.95 8.08
C GLN A 223 3.17 -17.90 7.10
N TYR A 224 2.03 -17.35 7.52
CA TYR A 224 0.80 -17.39 6.72
C TYR A 224 0.71 -16.30 5.64
N ASN A 225 1.40 -15.18 5.80
CA ASN A 225 1.55 -14.16 4.76
C ASN A 225 3.02 -13.74 4.63
N PRO A 226 3.89 -14.60 4.06
CA PRO A 226 5.32 -14.33 3.97
C PRO A 226 5.66 -13.21 2.98
N VAL A 227 4.78 -12.99 1.99
CA VAL A 227 4.96 -11.99 0.92
C VAL A 227 4.74 -10.58 1.48
N TYR A 228 3.52 -10.29 1.94
CA TYR A 228 3.15 -8.93 2.34
C TYR A 228 3.30 -8.70 3.84
N LYS A 229 3.35 -9.77 4.65
CA LYS A 229 3.46 -9.71 6.13
C LYS A 229 2.42 -8.76 6.73
N LYS A 230 1.22 -8.79 6.14
CA LYS A 230 0.12 -7.84 6.31
C LYS A 230 -1.19 -8.51 6.56
N ILE A 231 -2.01 -7.73 7.25
CA ILE A 231 -3.35 -8.03 7.65
C ILE A 231 -4.45 -7.75 6.60
N PRO A 232 -5.70 -8.27 6.62
CA PRO A 232 -6.19 -9.48 7.23
C PRO A 232 -5.61 -10.75 6.61
N VAL A 233 -5.54 -11.81 7.42
CA VAL A 233 -5.32 -13.18 6.95
C VAL A 233 -6.47 -14.03 7.47
N LEU A 234 -7.21 -14.63 6.55
CA LEU A 234 -8.19 -15.66 6.84
C LEU A 234 -7.50 -17.02 6.78
N VAL A 235 -7.65 -17.84 7.81
CA VAL A 235 -7.24 -19.25 7.76
C VAL A 235 -8.49 -20.11 7.78
N HIS A 236 -8.68 -20.89 6.72
CA HIS A 236 -9.78 -21.85 6.57
C HIS A 236 -9.18 -23.21 6.20
N ASP A 237 -9.42 -24.24 7.01
CA ASP A 237 -8.83 -25.58 6.88
C ASP A 237 -7.29 -25.56 6.71
N ASP A 238 -6.61 -24.83 7.61
CA ASP A 238 -5.16 -24.61 7.63
C ASP A 238 -4.57 -23.96 6.36
N LYS A 239 -5.42 -23.46 5.46
CA LYS A 239 -5.02 -22.72 4.26
C LYS A 239 -5.15 -21.23 4.52
N PRO A 240 -4.03 -20.48 4.55
CA PRO A 240 -4.08 -19.04 4.73
C PRO A 240 -4.46 -18.34 3.42
N LEU A 241 -5.25 -17.28 3.53
CA LEU A 241 -5.60 -16.37 2.46
C LEU A 241 -5.41 -14.93 2.96
N ALA A 242 -4.66 -14.14 2.20
CA ALA A 242 -4.40 -12.73 2.47
C ALA A 242 -5.19 -11.83 1.50
N GLU A 243 -5.14 -10.51 1.72
CA GLU A 243 -5.87 -9.47 1.00
C GLU A 243 -7.37 -9.43 1.29
N SER A 244 -7.82 -8.34 1.92
CA SER A 244 -9.20 -8.22 2.41
C SER A 244 -10.27 -8.44 1.34
N VAL A 245 -10.11 -7.88 0.14
CA VAL A 245 -11.07 -8.01 -0.96
C VAL A 245 -11.08 -9.44 -1.52
N ILE A 246 -9.91 -10.09 -1.62
CA ILE A 246 -9.82 -11.50 -2.05
C ILE A 246 -10.48 -12.41 -1.00
N ILE A 247 -10.27 -12.13 0.28
CA ILE A 247 -10.93 -12.82 1.38
C ILE A 247 -12.45 -12.65 1.31
N LEU A 248 -12.96 -11.44 0.98
CA LEU A 248 -14.39 -11.22 0.78
C LEU A 248 -14.96 -12.08 -0.35
N GLU A 249 -14.29 -12.11 -1.51
CA GLU A 249 -14.71 -12.94 -2.65
C GLU A 249 -14.71 -14.42 -2.27
N TYR A 250 -13.66 -14.89 -1.60
CA TYR A 250 -13.58 -16.26 -1.11
C TYR A 250 -14.72 -16.60 -0.13
N ILE A 251 -15.02 -15.71 0.82
CA ILE A 251 -16.12 -15.90 1.76
C ILE A 251 -17.45 -16.00 1.01
N ASP A 252 -17.68 -15.16 0.00
CA ASP A 252 -18.90 -15.19 -0.81
C ASP A 252 -19.00 -16.44 -1.69
N GLU A 253 -17.86 -16.92 -2.18
CA GLU A 253 -17.80 -18.12 -3.00
C GLU A 253 -17.98 -19.41 -2.20
N VAL A 254 -17.45 -19.49 -0.98
CA VAL A 254 -17.55 -20.69 -0.14
C VAL A 254 -18.90 -20.78 0.55
N TRP A 255 -19.38 -19.68 1.12
CA TRP A 255 -20.64 -19.63 1.86
C TRP A 255 -21.72 -18.92 1.03
N LYS A 256 -22.44 -19.71 0.23
CA LYS A 256 -23.41 -19.22 -0.76
C LYS A 256 -24.67 -18.55 -0.17
N GLN A 257 -24.95 -18.75 1.12
CA GLN A 257 -26.06 -18.07 1.78
C GLN A 257 -25.78 -16.57 1.89
N ASN A 258 -26.82 -15.75 1.68
CA ASN A 258 -26.75 -14.28 1.67
C ASN A 258 -25.60 -13.78 0.75
N PRO A 259 -25.74 -13.92 -0.58
CA PRO A 259 -24.70 -13.54 -1.52
C PRO A 259 -24.41 -12.03 -1.43
N LEU A 260 -23.13 -11.69 -1.37
CA LEU A 260 -22.64 -10.32 -1.32
C LEU A 260 -22.41 -9.76 -2.73
N LEU A 261 -22.01 -10.62 -3.66
CA LEU A 261 -21.88 -10.28 -5.08
C LEU A 261 -23.14 -10.66 -5.86
N PRO A 262 -23.53 -9.85 -6.86
CA PRO A 262 -24.59 -10.21 -7.79
C PRO A 262 -24.30 -11.53 -8.53
N ILE A 263 -25.37 -12.26 -8.86
CA ILE A 263 -25.30 -13.47 -9.69
C ILE A 263 -25.02 -13.11 -11.15
N ASP A 264 -25.60 -12.02 -11.62
CA ASP A 264 -25.36 -11.50 -12.96
C ASP A 264 -23.88 -11.11 -13.14
N PRO A 265 -23.19 -11.61 -14.19
CA PRO A 265 -21.77 -11.33 -14.40
C PRO A 265 -21.43 -9.85 -14.57
N TYR A 266 -22.31 -9.06 -15.20
CA TYR A 266 -22.08 -7.65 -15.46
C TYR A 266 -22.27 -6.81 -14.19
N GLU A 267 -23.33 -7.06 -13.43
CA GLU A 267 -23.54 -6.43 -12.12
C GLU A 267 -22.44 -6.82 -11.13
N ARG A 268 -21.96 -8.06 -11.16
CA ARG A 268 -20.80 -8.51 -10.37
C ARG A 268 -19.53 -7.78 -10.77
N ALA A 269 -19.28 -7.56 -12.06
CA ALA A 269 -18.15 -6.77 -12.53
C ALA A 269 -18.24 -5.30 -12.09
N LYS A 270 -19.44 -4.70 -12.10
CA LYS A 270 -19.67 -3.35 -11.58
C LYS A 270 -19.43 -3.25 -10.08
N ALA A 271 -19.85 -4.23 -9.29
CA ALA A 271 -19.55 -4.28 -7.86
C ALA A 271 -18.03 -4.35 -7.60
N ARG A 272 -17.30 -5.18 -8.35
CA ARG A 272 -15.83 -5.23 -8.27
C ARG A 272 -15.17 -3.92 -8.68
N PHE A 273 -15.69 -3.26 -9.72
CA PHE A 273 -15.21 -1.96 -10.17
C PHE A 273 -15.31 -0.92 -9.05
N TRP A 274 -16.47 -0.81 -8.40
CA TRP A 274 -16.66 0.16 -7.30
C TRP A 274 -15.80 -0.17 -6.08
N ALA A 275 -15.69 -1.43 -5.68
CA ALA A 275 -14.80 -1.82 -4.59
C ALA A 275 -13.33 -1.50 -4.91
N LYS A 276 -12.92 -1.68 -6.17
CA LYS A 276 -11.59 -1.31 -6.65
C LYS A 276 -11.40 0.21 -6.65
N PHE A 277 -12.38 0.97 -7.13
CA PHE A 277 -12.37 2.44 -7.14
C PHE A 277 -12.20 2.99 -5.71
N VAL A 278 -12.94 2.44 -4.75
CA VAL A 278 -12.82 2.78 -3.33
C VAL A 278 -11.38 2.63 -2.85
N ASP A 279 -10.77 1.46 -3.04
CA ASP A 279 -9.40 1.23 -2.58
C ASP A 279 -8.34 1.99 -3.40
N ASP A 280 -8.58 2.29 -4.68
CA ASP A 280 -7.62 2.99 -5.56
C ASP A 280 -7.67 4.52 -5.44
N LYS A 281 -8.84 5.07 -5.10
CA LYS A 281 -9.12 6.51 -5.20
C LYS A 281 -9.55 7.12 -3.89
N CYS A 282 -10.65 6.61 -3.31
CA CYS A 282 -11.17 7.16 -2.06
C CYS A 282 -10.18 6.97 -0.90
N VAL A 283 -9.64 5.76 -0.74
CA VAL A 283 -8.74 5.44 0.39
C VAL A 283 -7.44 6.24 0.35
N PRO A 284 -6.68 6.32 -0.77
CA PRO A 284 -5.47 7.13 -0.82
C PRO A 284 -5.74 8.61 -0.59
N ALA A 285 -6.81 9.17 -1.18
CA ALA A 285 -7.15 10.57 -1.01
C ALA A 285 -7.51 10.92 0.45
N LEU A 286 -8.28 10.07 1.12
CA LEU A 286 -8.61 10.23 2.55
C LEU A 286 -7.38 10.10 3.45
N MET A 287 -6.50 9.13 3.15
CA MET A 287 -5.23 8.98 3.87
C MET A 287 -4.31 10.17 3.66
N ALA A 288 -4.26 10.73 2.46
CA ALA A 288 -3.50 11.94 2.16
C ALA A 288 -4.11 13.15 2.90
N ALA A 289 -5.43 13.33 2.88
CA ALA A 289 -6.11 14.40 3.62
C ALA A 289 -5.85 14.32 5.14
N PHE A 290 -5.71 13.10 5.67
CA PHE A 290 -5.35 12.88 7.08
C PHE A 290 -3.86 13.14 7.38
N SER A 291 -2.96 12.65 6.51
CA SER A 291 -1.52 12.59 6.78
C SER A 291 -0.73 13.82 6.30
N LYS A 292 -1.19 14.51 5.24
CA LYS A 292 -0.53 15.66 4.63
C LYS A 292 -0.93 16.98 5.29
N ARG A 293 -0.19 18.06 4.98
CA ARG A 293 -0.41 19.42 5.52
C ARG A 293 -0.37 20.49 4.44
N GLY A 294 -0.88 21.68 4.78
CA GLY A 294 -0.86 22.87 3.93
C GLY A 294 -1.50 22.63 2.55
N GLU A 295 -0.87 23.14 1.50
CA GLU A 295 -1.38 23.00 0.12
C GLU A 295 -1.55 21.54 -0.33
N GLU A 296 -0.71 20.61 0.14
CA GLU A 296 -0.86 19.18 -0.17
C GLU A 296 -2.11 18.59 0.48
N GLN A 297 -2.42 19.02 1.71
CA GLN A 297 -3.65 18.62 2.39
C GLN A 297 -4.88 19.20 1.71
N GLU A 298 -4.87 20.48 1.36
CA GLU A 298 -5.99 21.11 0.63
C GLU A 298 -6.26 20.41 -0.70
N ARG A 299 -5.19 20.05 -1.44
CA ARG A 299 -5.31 19.29 -2.69
C ARG A 299 -5.87 17.90 -2.44
N ALA A 300 -5.40 17.20 -1.40
CA ALA A 300 -5.89 15.89 -1.03
C ALA A 300 -7.35 15.91 -0.55
N VAL A 301 -7.78 16.95 0.16
CA VAL A 301 -9.17 17.17 0.57
C VAL A 301 -10.05 17.39 -0.66
N LYS A 302 -9.64 18.24 -1.61
CA LYS A 302 -10.37 18.43 -2.88
C LYS A 302 -10.50 17.13 -3.65
N GLU A 303 -9.40 16.37 -3.79
CA GLU A 303 -9.41 15.06 -4.43
C GLU A 303 -10.31 14.05 -3.69
N ALA A 304 -10.31 14.07 -2.35
CA ALA A 304 -11.20 13.23 -1.55
C ALA A 304 -12.66 13.58 -1.80
N HIS A 305 -13.03 14.87 -1.81
CA HIS A 305 -14.39 15.32 -2.13
C HIS A 305 -14.81 14.93 -3.54
N GLU A 306 -13.94 15.09 -4.54
CA GLU A 306 -14.23 14.67 -5.92
C GLU A 306 -14.46 13.15 -6.01
N ASN A 307 -13.59 12.36 -5.40
CA ASN A 307 -13.71 10.90 -5.40
C ASN A 307 -14.94 10.42 -4.63
N LEU A 308 -15.31 11.06 -3.52
CA LEU A 308 -16.51 10.74 -2.74
C LEU A 308 -17.79 11.10 -3.51
N LYS A 309 -17.80 12.21 -4.26
CA LYS A 309 -18.92 12.54 -5.17
C LYS A 309 -19.08 11.53 -6.31
N ILE A 310 -17.96 11.05 -6.87
CA ILE A 310 -18.02 9.97 -7.86
C ILE A 310 -18.59 8.70 -7.21
N LEU A 311 -18.13 8.35 -6.00
CA LEU A 311 -18.66 7.19 -5.26
C LEU A 311 -20.16 7.32 -5.01
N GLU A 312 -20.64 8.51 -4.66
CA GLU A 312 -22.05 8.80 -4.44
C GLU A 312 -22.92 8.53 -5.66
N SER A 313 -22.45 8.83 -6.88
CA SER A 313 -23.20 8.52 -8.11
C SER A 313 -23.54 7.03 -8.26
N GLY A 314 -22.78 6.14 -7.62
CA GLY A 314 -23.06 4.70 -7.61
C GLY A 314 -24.26 4.29 -6.74
N LEU A 315 -24.76 5.20 -5.89
CA LEU A 315 -25.92 5.03 -5.01
C LEU A 315 -27.22 5.57 -5.60
N GLU A 316 -27.20 6.19 -6.79
CA GLU A 316 -28.41 6.73 -7.40
C GLU A 316 -29.54 5.68 -7.51
N GLY A 317 -30.68 6.01 -6.91
CA GLY A 317 -31.87 5.13 -6.89
C GLY A 317 -31.72 3.88 -6.01
N LYS A 318 -30.74 3.82 -5.11
CA LYS A 318 -30.48 2.65 -4.25
C LYS A 318 -30.29 3.06 -2.79
N ARG A 319 -30.66 2.15 -1.90
CA ARG A 319 -30.39 2.29 -0.46
C ARG A 319 -28.96 1.89 -0.11
N PHE A 320 -28.46 0.82 -0.72
CA PHE A 320 -27.11 0.29 -0.62
C PHE A 320 -26.53 0.10 -2.02
N PHE A 321 -25.20 -0.01 -2.15
CA PHE A 321 -24.61 -0.36 -3.45
C PHE A 321 -25.09 -1.73 -3.96
N GLY A 322 -25.43 -2.64 -3.04
CA GLY A 322 -26.12 -3.90 -3.31
C GLY A 322 -27.61 -3.79 -3.69
N GLY A 323 -28.19 -2.57 -3.75
CA GLY A 323 -29.60 -2.32 -3.99
C GLY A 323 -30.37 -2.12 -2.68
N GLU A 324 -31.31 -3.02 -2.38
CA GLU A 324 -32.11 -2.98 -1.14
C GLU A 324 -31.41 -3.59 0.07
N THR A 325 -30.37 -4.40 -0.17
CA THR A 325 -29.60 -5.09 0.86
C THR A 325 -28.12 -4.79 0.74
N ILE A 326 -27.37 -4.96 1.84
CA ILE A 326 -25.91 -4.83 1.85
C ILE A 326 -25.29 -5.77 0.80
N GLY A 327 -24.46 -5.20 -0.07
CA GLY A 327 -23.67 -5.93 -1.04
C GLY A 327 -22.16 -5.82 -0.79
N PHE A 328 -21.39 -6.31 -1.75
CA PHE A 328 -19.94 -6.38 -1.72
C PHE A 328 -19.27 -5.00 -1.55
N VAL A 329 -19.75 -4.00 -2.30
CA VAL A 329 -19.22 -2.62 -2.24
C VAL A 329 -19.51 -1.99 -0.89
N ASP A 330 -20.69 -2.25 -0.32
CA ASP A 330 -21.07 -1.72 0.99
C ASP A 330 -20.10 -2.19 2.07
N ILE A 331 -19.73 -3.47 2.06
CA ILE A 331 -18.73 -4.03 2.98
C ILE A 331 -17.33 -3.47 2.69
N ALA A 332 -16.98 -3.29 1.41
CA ALA A 332 -15.67 -2.78 1.01
C ALA A 332 -15.47 -1.30 1.37
N ALA A 333 -16.53 -0.51 1.34
CA ALA A 333 -16.50 0.94 1.45
C ALA A 333 -17.07 1.49 2.75
N GLY A 334 -17.92 0.74 3.48
CA GLY A 334 -18.67 1.26 4.62
C GLY A 334 -17.83 1.77 5.79
N TRP A 335 -16.56 1.38 5.88
CA TRP A 335 -15.61 1.92 6.86
C TRP A 335 -15.20 3.37 6.56
N ILE A 336 -15.35 3.83 5.32
CA ILE A 336 -15.00 5.19 4.90
C ILE A 336 -15.80 6.21 5.70
N GLY A 337 -17.10 6.02 5.91
CA GLY A 337 -17.93 7.00 6.62
C GLY A 337 -17.45 7.21 8.04
N TYR A 338 -17.13 6.09 8.70
CA TYR A 338 -16.55 6.11 10.03
C TYR A 338 -15.17 6.77 10.07
N SER A 339 -14.31 6.52 9.07
CA SER A 339 -13.00 7.17 8.98
C SER A 339 -13.08 8.65 8.63
N ALA A 340 -13.94 9.03 7.69
CA ALA A 340 -14.06 10.39 7.18
C ALA A 340 -14.68 11.32 8.23
N GLN A 341 -15.62 10.84 9.05
CA GLN A 341 -16.10 11.57 10.21
C GLN A 341 -14.96 11.88 11.19
N MET A 342 -14.16 10.87 11.56
CA MET A 342 -13.04 11.03 12.49
C MET A 342 -11.92 11.91 11.92
N THR A 343 -11.55 11.70 10.65
CA THR A 343 -10.56 12.55 9.98
C THR A 343 -11.06 13.99 9.93
N GLY A 344 -12.33 14.22 9.61
CA GLY A 344 -12.89 15.55 9.54
C GLY A 344 -12.91 16.29 10.88
N GLU A 345 -13.24 15.59 11.97
CA GLU A 345 -13.14 16.13 13.33
C GLU A 345 -11.69 16.50 13.71
N ILE A 346 -10.69 15.77 13.20
CA ILE A 346 -9.28 16.00 13.54
C ILE A 346 -8.66 17.15 12.74
N ILE A 347 -8.97 17.23 11.43
CA ILE A 347 -8.40 18.25 10.55
C ILE A 347 -9.27 19.50 10.47
N GLY A 348 -10.44 19.52 11.12
CA GLY A 348 -11.38 20.63 11.11
C GLY A 348 -12.11 20.83 9.78
N ILE A 349 -12.17 19.79 8.93
CA ILE A 349 -12.78 19.86 7.59
C ILE A 349 -13.84 18.77 7.44
N LYS A 350 -15.05 19.16 7.06
CA LYS A 350 -16.12 18.20 6.79
C LYS A 350 -15.85 17.46 5.46
N LEU A 351 -15.43 16.19 5.55
CA LEU A 351 -15.11 15.36 4.38
C LEU A 351 -16.35 14.76 3.72
N ILE A 352 -17.40 14.49 4.49
CA ILE A 352 -18.72 14.06 3.98
C ILE A 352 -19.73 15.06 4.50
N ASP A 353 -20.48 15.64 3.58
CA ASP A 353 -21.40 16.71 3.87
C ASP A 353 -22.76 16.42 3.24
N ALA A 354 -23.80 16.35 4.06
CA ALA A 354 -25.15 16.04 3.61
C ALA A 354 -25.73 17.06 2.60
N GLU A 355 -25.22 18.29 2.57
CA GLU A 355 -25.67 19.29 1.57
C GLU A 355 -25.13 18.98 0.17
N THR A 356 -23.87 18.53 0.10
CA THR A 356 -23.19 18.26 -1.17
C THR A 356 -23.17 16.79 -1.57
N MET A 357 -23.35 15.88 -0.60
CA MET A 357 -23.32 14.43 -0.76
C MET A 357 -24.43 13.73 0.07
N PRO A 358 -25.72 14.05 -0.17
CA PRO A 358 -26.85 13.55 0.62
C PRO A 358 -27.05 12.03 0.55
N LEU A 359 -26.82 11.40 -0.61
CA LEU A 359 -27.02 9.95 -0.76
C LEU A 359 -25.91 9.19 -0.02
N LEU A 360 -24.68 9.70 -0.09
CA LEU A 360 -23.54 9.10 0.57
C LEU A 360 -23.65 9.24 2.10
N ASP A 361 -24.05 10.40 2.59
CA ASP A 361 -24.31 10.63 4.02
C ASP A 361 -25.40 9.69 4.55
N SER A 362 -26.56 9.66 3.88
CA SER A 362 -27.68 8.77 4.23
C SER A 362 -27.25 7.29 4.23
N TRP A 363 -26.55 6.86 3.19
CA TRP A 363 -26.03 5.48 3.08
C TRP A 363 -25.09 5.13 4.25
N PHE A 364 -24.20 6.04 4.66
CA PHE A 364 -23.32 5.78 5.80
C PHE A 364 -24.08 5.68 7.11
N GLN A 365 -25.06 6.57 7.35
CA GLN A 365 -25.91 6.49 8.55
C GLN A 365 -26.66 5.16 8.58
N ASP A 366 -27.25 4.76 7.46
CA ASP A 366 -27.96 3.49 7.32
C ASP A 366 -27.03 2.29 7.55
N PHE A 367 -25.87 2.25 6.90
CA PHE A 367 -24.91 1.15 7.00
C PHE A 367 -24.31 1.00 8.40
N LEU A 368 -23.85 2.10 9.01
CA LEU A 368 -23.26 2.10 10.36
C LEU A 368 -24.32 1.90 11.45
N GLY A 369 -25.58 2.24 11.17
CA GLY A 369 -26.72 2.02 12.05
C GLY A 369 -27.13 0.55 12.18
N ILE A 370 -26.71 -0.32 11.26
CA ILE A 370 -27.03 -1.75 11.28
C ILE A 370 -26.45 -2.40 12.54
N PRO A 371 -27.26 -3.08 13.40
CA PRO A 371 -26.80 -3.59 14.69
C PRO A 371 -25.52 -4.45 14.60
N LEU A 372 -25.46 -5.36 13.62
CA LEU A 372 -24.30 -6.24 13.40
C LEU A 372 -23.03 -5.47 13.01
N ILE A 373 -23.16 -4.38 12.25
CA ILE A 373 -22.06 -3.52 11.84
C ILE A 373 -21.61 -2.68 13.03
N LYS A 374 -22.56 -2.04 13.73
CA LYS A 374 -22.32 -1.21 14.90
C LYS A 374 -21.57 -1.94 16.01
N GLU A 375 -21.94 -3.19 16.29
CA GLU A 375 -21.23 -4.06 17.25
C GLU A 375 -19.77 -4.35 16.88
N CYS A 376 -19.40 -4.20 15.60
CA CYS A 376 -18.05 -4.45 15.14
C CYS A 376 -17.13 -3.23 15.24
N LEU A 377 -17.71 -2.03 15.34
CA LEU A 377 -17.00 -0.76 15.38
C LEU A 377 -16.34 -0.54 16.75
N PRO A 378 -15.16 0.10 16.80
CA PRO A 378 -14.59 0.54 18.07
C PRO A 378 -15.40 1.73 18.66
N PRO A 379 -15.32 1.96 19.98
CA PRO A 379 -15.91 3.15 20.60
C PRO A 379 -15.30 4.43 20.01
N GLN A 380 -16.15 5.39 19.62
CA GLN A 380 -15.76 6.61 18.91
C GLN A 380 -14.71 7.44 19.68
N ASP A 381 -14.94 7.69 20.97
CA ASP A 381 -14.05 8.52 21.80
C ASP A 381 -12.62 7.98 21.87
N LYS A 382 -12.49 6.65 22.04
CA LYS A 382 -11.19 5.99 22.14
C LYS A 382 -10.46 5.92 20.81
N LEU A 383 -11.21 5.81 19.70
CA LEU A 383 -10.62 5.86 18.37
C LEU A 383 -10.14 7.28 18.03
N LEU A 384 -10.94 8.29 18.35
CA LEU A 384 -10.59 9.69 18.11
C LEU A 384 -9.29 10.05 18.85
N GLU A 385 -9.15 9.64 20.11
CA GLU A 385 -7.92 9.80 20.89
C GLU A 385 -6.72 9.11 20.21
N TYR A 386 -6.88 7.86 19.76
CA TYR A 386 -5.83 7.13 19.06
C TYR A 386 -5.42 7.76 17.72
N ILE A 387 -6.39 8.22 16.92
CA ILE A 387 -6.11 8.83 15.62
C ILE A 387 -5.44 10.20 15.84
N LYS A 388 -5.81 10.96 16.86
CA LYS A 388 -5.07 12.16 17.29
C LYS A 388 -3.62 11.82 17.64
N GLU A 389 -3.37 10.74 18.39
CA GLU A 389 -2.02 10.28 18.70
C GLU A 389 -1.22 9.80 17.47
N LEU A 390 -1.88 9.16 16.50
CA LEU A 390 -1.26 8.74 15.25
C LEU A 390 -0.91 9.96 14.37
N HIS A 391 -1.80 10.94 14.31
CA HIS A 391 -1.60 12.21 13.61
C HIS A 391 -0.39 12.97 14.17
N LYS A 392 -0.20 12.94 15.50
CA LYS A 392 0.99 13.49 16.17
C LYS A 392 2.26 12.73 15.85
N LYS A 393 2.22 11.40 15.77
CA LYS A 393 3.39 10.57 15.39
C LYS A 393 3.86 10.80 13.95
N ILE A 394 2.98 11.28 13.06
CA ILE A 394 3.36 11.70 11.70
C ILE A 394 4.20 12.99 11.71
N CYS A 395 4.33 13.71 12.84
CA CYS A 395 5.25 14.85 12.99
C CYS A 395 6.73 14.43 13.02
N VAL A 396 7.03 13.17 13.37
CA VAL A 396 8.39 12.68 13.62
C VAL A 396 9.27 12.64 12.36
N PRO A 397 8.80 12.17 11.19
CA PRO A 397 9.58 12.19 9.96
C PRO A 397 9.98 13.60 9.50
N ALA A 398 9.09 14.59 9.64
CA ALA A 398 9.37 15.99 9.28
C ALA A 398 10.45 16.59 10.19
N LEU A 399 10.37 16.35 11.50
CA LEU A 399 11.39 16.73 12.47
C LEU A 399 12.73 16.03 12.18
N MET A 400 12.72 14.72 11.91
CA MET A 400 13.91 13.96 11.55
C MET A 400 14.56 14.47 10.25
N ALA A 401 13.76 14.86 9.26
CA ALA A 401 14.26 15.44 8.02
C ALA A 401 14.81 16.85 8.22
N ALA A 402 14.15 17.69 9.03
CA ALA A 402 14.66 19.03 9.40
C ALA A 402 16.02 18.96 10.10
N PHE A 403 16.23 17.93 10.92
CA PHE A 403 17.48 17.67 11.59
C PHE A 403 18.56 17.05 10.70
N SER A 404 18.22 16.14 9.76
CA SER A 404 19.24 15.32 9.07
C SER A 404 19.58 15.76 7.65
N LYS A 405 18.75 16.62 7.03
CA LYS A 405 18.93 17.09 5.64
C LYS A 405 19.60 18.46 5.57
N LYS A 406 20.00 18.88 4.37
CA LYS A 406 20.60 20.20 4.08
C LYS A 406 19.93 20.85 2.86
N GLY A 407 20.01 22.19 2.77
CA GLY A 407 19.51 22.97 1.64
C GLY A 407 17.98 22.94 1.52
N GLU A 408 17.46 22.93 0.29
CA GLU A 408 16.01 23.00 0.02
C GLU A 408 15.19 21.87 0.67
N GLU A 409 15.77 20.67 0.85
CA GLU A 409 15.11 19.58 1.56
C GLU A 409 14.93 19.88 3.05
N GLN A 410 15.92 20.55 3.65
CA GLN A 410 15.86 20.96 5.05
C GLN A 410 14.84 22.08 5.25
N GLU A 411 14.84 23.09 4.40
CA GLU A 411 13.88 24.20 4.45
C GLU A 411 12.43 23.70 4.33
N ARG A 412 12.19 22.75 3.42
CA ARG A 412 10.89 22.10 3.26
C ARG A 412 10.48 21.32 4.51
N ALA A 413 11.40 20.53 5.07
CA ALA A 413 11.14 19.73 6.26
C ALA A 413 10.91 20.59 7.51
N VAL A 414 11.64 21.70 7.65
CA VAL A 414 11.42 22.70 8.70
C VAL A 414 10.02 23.30 8.59
N LYS A 415 9.63 23.75 7.39
CA LYS A 415 8.30 24.30 7.16
C LYS A 415 7.20 23.28 7.50
N GLU A 416 7.39 22.03 7.08
CA GLU A 416 6.47 20.93 7.40
C GLU A 416 6.41 20.62 8.90
N ALA A 417 7.56 20.64 9.60
CA ALA A 417 7.62 20.45 11.05
C ALA A 417 6.88 21.56 11.80
N CYS A 418 7.08 22.83 11.43
CA CYS A 418 6.37 23.96 12.03
C CYS A 418 4.85 23.86 11.82
N GLU A 419 4.39 23.51 10.61
CA GLU A 419 2.95 23.29 10.35
C GLU A 419 2.37 22.12 11.16
N ASN A 420 3.15 21.05 11.37
CA ASN A 420 2.73 19.95 12.22
C ASN A 420 2.63 20.35 13.71
N LEU A 421 3.56 21.18 14.19
CA LEU A 421 3.55 21.67 15.57
C LEU A 421 2.36 22.61 15.83
N LYS A 422 1.90 23.40 14.84
CA LYS A 422 0.68 24.22 14.94
C LYS A 422 -0.61 23.42 15.20
N ILE A 423 -0.62 22.12 14.94
CA ILE A 423 -1.76 21.25 15.30
C ILE A 423 -1.75 20.93 16.80
N LEU A 424 -0.56 20.80 17.39
CA LEU A 424 -0.45 20.66 18.85
C LEU A 424 -0.88 21.97 19.53
N GLU A 425 -0.50 23.11 18.96
CA GLU A 425 -0.97 24.44 19.37
C GLU A 425 -2.50 24.52 19.43
N SER A 426 -3.21 24.17 18.35
CA SER A 426 -4.69 24.21 18.35
C SER A 426 -5.32 23.21 19.31
N GLY A 427 -4.63 22.10 19.59
CA GLY A 427 -5.05 21.11 20.59
C GLY A 427 -4.98 21.60 22.04
N LEU A 428 -4.31 22.71 22.31
CA LEU A 428 -4.08 23.30 23.63
C LEU A 428 -5.04 24.44 23.97
N GLU A 429 -5.96 24.80 23.06
CA GLU A 429 -6.91 25.89 23.30
C GLU A 429 -7.71 25.68 24.60
N GLY A 430 -7.55 26.63 25.53
CA GLY A 430 -8.24 26.63 26.82
C GLY A 430 -7.76 25.58 27.82
N LYS A 431 -6.59 24.97 27.62
CA LYS A 431 -6.05 23.93 28.50
C LYS A 431 -4.57 24.17 28.82
N ARG A 432 -4.17 23.83 30.04
CA ARG A 432 -2.77 23.89 30.48
C ARG A 432 -1.91 22.76 29.90
N PHE A 433 -2.49 21.57 29.81
CA PHE A 433 -1.92 20.36 29.21
C PHE A 433 -2.90 19.83 28.16
N ILE A 434 -2.43 19.03 27.20
CA ILE A 434 -3.33 18.40 26.21
C ILE A 434 -4.35 17.49 26.93
N GLY A 435 -3.94 16.89 28.06
CA GLY A 435 -4.81 16.17 29.00
C GLY A 435 -5.75 17.02 29.86
N GLY A 436 -5.75 18.35 29.75
CA GLY A 436 -6.55 19.28 30.55
C GLY A 436 -5.73 20.06 31.59
N GLU A 437 -6.15 20.06 32.85
CA GLU A 437 -5.46 20.78 33.95
C GLU A 437 -4.24 20.04 34.50
N THR A 438 -4.12 18.74 34.19
CA THR A 438 -3.02 17.87 34.64
C THR A 438 -2.43 17.12 33.45
N ILE A 439 -1.16 16.70 33.55
CA ILE A 439 -0.53 15.87 32.52
C ILE A 439 -1.34 14.59 32.23
N GLY A 440 -1.67 14.38 30.97
CA GLY A 440 -2.31 13.17 30.47
C GLY A 440 -1.31 12.27 29.75
N PHE A 441 -1.80 11.11 29.30
CA PHE A 441 -1.02 10.18 28.48
C PHE A 441 -0.41 10.86 27.24
N VAL A 442 -1.21 11.72 26.61
CA VAL A 442 -0.85 12.50 25.43
C VAL A 442 0.32 13.44 25.71
N ASP A 443 0.32 14.10 26.87
CA ASP A 443 1.41 15.00 27.26
C ASP A 443 2.72 14.24 27.41
N ILE A 444 2.67 13.07 28.03
CA ILE A 444 3.83 12.17 28.16
C ILE A 444 4.29 11.67 26.78
N ALA A 445 3.35 11.33 25.90
CA ALA A 445 3.64 10.82 24.56
C ALA A 445 4.17 11.89 23.59
N ALA A 446 3.82 13.16 23.80
CA ALA A 446 4.27 14.29 22.98
C ALA A 446 5.46 15.05 23.60
N GLY A 447 5.70 14.93 24.90
CA GLY A 447 6.69 15.72 25.63
C GLY A 447 8.14 15.58 25.12
N TRP A 448 8.47 14.43 24.55
CA TRP A 448 9.78 14.20 23.92
C TRP A 448 9.98 15.05 22.66
N ILE A 449 8.91 15.48 21.98
CA ILE A 449 8.96 16.28 20.75
C ILE A 449 9.59 17.63 21.04
N GLY A 450 9.17 18.32 22.11
CA GLY A 450 9.72 19.64 22.42
C GLY A 450 11.19 19.57 22.87
N CYS A 451 11.58 18.51 23.58
CA CYS A 451 12.99 18.28 23.95
C CYS A 451 13.87 18.14 22.69
N TRP A 452 13.35 17.44 21.70
CA TRP A 452 14.02 17.17 20.45
C TRP A 452 14.02 18.40 19.51
N ALA A 453 12.95 19.19 19.55
CA ALA A 453 12.85 20.47 18.86
C ALA A 453 13.96 21.42 19.34
N GLN A 454 14.10 21.68 20.64
CA GLN A 454 15.16 22.57 21.18
C GLN A 454 16.57 22.16 20.75
N MET A 455 16.90 20.87 20.86
CA MET A 455 18.20 20.38 20.41
C MET A 455 18.40 20.60 18.91
N THR A 456 17.36 20.38 18.12
CA THR A 456 17.39 20.61 16.67
C THR A 456 17.57 22.09 16.38
N GLU A 457 16.81 22.98 17.02
CA GLU A 457 16.91 24.44 16.88
C GLU A 457 18.33 24.95 17.19
N GLU A 458 18.95 24.45 18.27
CA GLU A 458 20.33 24.78 18.62
C GLU A 458 21.38 24.24 17.64
N ILE A 459 21.10 23.10 16.99
CA ILE A 459 22.04 22.45 16.06
C ILE A 459 21.96 23.07 14.66
N ILE A 460 20.75 23.34 14.17
CA ILE A 460 20.53 23.84 12.81
C ILE A 460 20.34 25.37 12.76
N GLY A 461 20.15 26.02 13.90
CA GLY A 461 19.99 27.48 14.01
C GLY A 461 18.62 28.00 13.56
N ILE A 462 17.59 27.15 13.51
CA ILE A 462 16.24 27.52 13.06
C ILE A 462 15.24 27.19 14.15
N LYS A 463 14.39 28.15 14.52
CA LYS A 463 13.27 27.92 15.45
C LYS A 463 12.16 27.07 14.80
N LEU A 464 11.79 26.00 15.48
CA LEU A 464 10.70 25.09 15.16
C LEU A 464 9.46 25.37 16.02
N ILE A 465 9.65 25.73 17.30
CA ILE A 465 8.60 26.21 18.20
C ILE A 465 8.87 27.69 18.47
N ASP A 466 8.03 28.53 17.89
CA ASP A 466 8.17 29.98 18.01
C ASP A 466 6.99 30.55 18.79
N ALA A 467 7.27 31.25 19.88
CA ALA A 467 6.28 31.81 20.78
C ALA A 467 5.38 32.87 20.10
N GLU A 468 5.82 33.48 18.99
CA GLU A 468 4.96 34.41 18.23
C GLU A 468 3.87 33.67 17.43
N THR A 469 4.16 32.46 16.97
CA THR A 469 3.26 31.67 16.10
C THR A 469 2.58 30.50 16.81
N MET A 470 3.17 30.02 17.91
CA MET A 470 2.71 28.88 18.71
C MET A 470 2.87 29.15 20.22
N PRO A 471 2.21 30.20 20.77
CA PRO A 471 2.35 30.61 22.17
C PRO A 471 1.86 29.55 23.18
N LEU A 472 0.80 28.80 22.87
CA LEU A 472 0.24 27.79 23.78
C LEU A 472 1.16 26.57 23.87
N LEU A 473 1.76 26.16 22.77
CA LEU A 473 2.69 25.04 22.67
C LEU A 473 4.03 25.38 23.32
N ASP A 474 4.50 26.61 23.13
CA ASP A 474 5.68 27.12 23.86
C ASP A 474 5.42 27.11 25.37
N SER A 475 4.30 27.68 25.83
CA SER A 475 3.91 27.68 27.24
C SER A 475 3.71 26.27 27.79
N TRP A 476 3.01 25.40 27.06
CA TRP A 476 2.79 24.00 27.42
C TRP A 476 4.11 23.26 27.60
N PHE A 477 5.07 23.51 26.72
CA PHE A 477 6.36 22.87 26.77
C PHE A 477 7.19 23.32 27.98
N GLN A 478 7.22 24.64 28.27
CA GLN A 478 7.84 25.17 29.48
C GLN A 478 7.22 24.56 30.75
N ASP A 479 5.90 24.48 30.79
CA ASP A 479 5.15 23.87 31.89
C ASP A 479 5.45 22.37 32.03
N PHE A 480 5.52 21.63 30.92
CA PHE A 480 5.82 20.20 30.90
C PHE A 480 7.24 19.90 31.39
N LEU A 481 8.24 20.67 30.94
CA LEU A 481 9.63 20.55 31.43
C LEU A 481 9.81 21.03 32.86
N GLY A 482 8.98 21.95 33.33
CA GLY A 482 8.96 22.44 34.71
C GLY A 482 8.53 21.38 35.73
N ILE A 483 7.93 20.27 35.29
CA ILE A 483 7.47 19.19 36.18
C ILE A 483 8.69 18.48 36.78
N PRO A 484 8.83 18.43 38.13
CA PRO A 484 10.00 17.84 38.79
C PRO A 484 10.30 16.41 38.34
N LEU A 485 9.27 15.57 38.21
CA LEU A 485 9.40 14.18 37.77
C LEU A 485 9.94 14.07 36.33
N ILE A 486 9.50 14.94 35.42
CA ILE A 486 9.97 14.96 34.03
C ILE A 486 11.43 15.44 33.99
N LYS A 487 11.75 16.48 34.76
CA LYS A 487 13.10 17.02 34.89
C LYS A 487 14.10 16.00 35.45
N GLU A 488 13.67 15.13 36.37
CA GLU A 488 14.48 14.03 36.91
C GLU A 488 14.68 12.88 35.92
N CYS A 489 13.68 12.61 35.07
CA CYS A 489 13.75 11.55 34.05
C CYS A 489 14.59 11.95 32.83
N MET A 490 14.79 13.24 32.61
CA MET A 490 15.56 13.80 31.50
C MET A 490 17.06 13.70 31.78
N ARG A 491 17.83 13.23 30.79
CA ARG A 491 19.31 13.29 30.88
C ARG A 491 19.77 14.76 30.88
N PRO A 492 20.95 15.06 31.44
CA PRO A 492 21.54 16.39 31.37
C PRO A 492 21.57 16.92 29.92
N GLN A 493 21.02 18.12 29.73
CA GLN A 493 20.76 18.71 28.41
C GLN A 493 22.05 18.94 27.60
N ASP A 494 23.15 19.27 28.29
CA ASP A 494 24.50 19.38 27.76
C ASP A 494 24.98 18.08 27.10
N LYS A 495 24.78 16.93 27.76
CA LYS A 495 25.18 15.61 27.24
C LYS A 495 24.31 15.15 26.07
N LEU A 496 23.01 15.47 26.11
CA LEU A 496 22.09 15.17 25.01
C LEU A 496 22.41 16.01 23.76
N LEU A 497 22.75 17.28 23.96
CA LEU A 497 23.13 18.19 22.88
C LEU A 497 24.45 17.76 22.23
N GLU A 498 25.45 17.38 23.03
CA GLU A 498 26.74 16.89 22.52
C GLU A 498 26.56 15.62 21.65
N HIS A 499 25.79 14.66 22.15
CA HIS A 499 25.46 13.44 21.39
C HIS A 499 24.70 13.75 20.10
N SER A 500 23.74 14.67 20.16
CA SER A 500 22.92 15.07 19.00
C SER A 500 23.74 15.83 17.95
N LYS A 501 24.69 16.67 18.37
CA LYS A 501 25.65 17.34 17.46
C LYS A 501 26.49 16.32 16.69
N GLU A 502 26.95 15.27 17.37
CA GLU A 502 27.72 14.21 16.72
C GLU A 502 26.86 13.39 15.76
N LEU A 503 25.64 13.03 16.15
CA LEU A 503 24.67 12.36 15.29
C LEU A 503 24.33 13.19 14.04
N HIS A 504 24.12 14.50 14.18
CA HIS A 504 23.86 15.41 13.07
C HIS A 504 25.01 15.44 12.06
N LYS A 505 26.26 15.49 12.55
CA LYS A 505 27.45 15.43 11.68
C LYS A 505 27.49 14.11 10.90
N ILE A 506 27.24 12.97 11.55
CA ILE A 506 27.23 11.66 10.90
C ILE A 506 26.16 11.60 9.79
N LEU A 507 24.94 12.04 10.11
CA LEU A 507 23.81 11.96 9.17
C LEU A 507 23.97 12.92 7.98
N THR A 508 24.56 14.09 8.19
CA THR A 508 24.77 15.08 7.12
C THR A 508 26.03 14.82 6.30
N ALA A 509 27.02 14.10 6.83
CA ALA A 509 28.22 13.68 6.10
C ALA A 509 27.95 12.57 5.07
N ALA A 510 26.87 11.78 5.24
CA ALA A 510 26.45 10.79 4.25
C ALA A 510 25.80 11.39 2.98
N LEU A 511 25.61 12.71 2.94
CA LEU A 511 24.94 13.46 1.87
C LEU A 511 25.90 14.41 1.11
N THR A 512 27.18 14.38 1.44
CA THR A 512 28.29 15.06 0.74
C THR A 512 29.20 14.01 0.13
#